data_AF-A0A529ZGX2-F1
#
_entry.id   AF-A0A529ZGX2-F1
#
_cell.length_a   1.000
_cell.length_b   1.000
_cell.length_c   1.000
_cell.angle_alpha   90.00
_cell.angle_beta   90.00
_cell.angle_gamma   90.00
#
_symmetry.space_group_name_H-M   'P 1'
#
loop_
_entity.id
_entity.type
_entity.pdbx_description
1 polymer ?
#
loop_
_entity_poly.entity_id
_entity_poly.type
_entity_poly.pdbx_seq_one_letter_code
_entity_poly.pdbx_strand_id
1 'polypeptide(L)' 'MALEFDTSFDPAYGRAVTVAPDVLRITAGNPSPFTFHGTNSYL' A
#
# COMPACT_ATOMS: atom_id res chain seq x y z
N MET A 1 4.82 3.37 26.52
CA MET A 1 4.09 2.78 25.38
C MET A 1 5.14 2.43 24.33
N ALA A 2 5.23 1.18 23.89
CA ALA A 2 6.18 0.78 22.85
C ALA A 2 5.53 0.98 21.47
N LEU A 3 6.32 1.36 20.46
CA LEU A 3 5.86 1.33 19.07
C LEU A 3 5.72 -0.14 18.63
N GLU A 4 4.60 -0.46 17.99
CA GLU A 4 4.42 -1.75 17.31
C GLU A 4 5.04 -1.66 15.91
N PHE A 5 5.86 -2.66 15.56
CA PHE A 5 6.36 -2.81 14.21
C PHE A 5 5.47 -3.79 13.44
N ASP A 6 4.51 -3.24 12.69
CA ASP A 6 3.61 -4.01 11.84
C ASP A 6 4.24 -4.24 10.47
N THR A 7 4.38 -5.52 10.10
CA THR A 7 4.89 -5.95 8.78
C THR A 7 3.78 -6.40 7.83
N SER A 8 2.52 -6.34 8.26
CA SER A 8 1.39 -6.74 7.44
C SER A 8 1.17 -5.72 6.31
N PHE A 9 0.96 -6.23 5.09
CA PHE A 9 0.68 -5.41 3.93
C PHE A 9 -0.19 -6.19 2.94
N ASP A 10 -1.45 -5.78 2.80
CA ASP A 10 -2.33 -6.23 1.72
C ASP A 10 -2.24 -5.23 0.56
N PRO A 11 -1.75 -5.62 -0.64
CA PRO A 11 -1.63 -4.71 -1.77
C PRO A 11 -2.97 -4.20 -2.30
N ALA A 12 -4.07 -4.97 -2.23
CA ALA A 12 -5.36 -4.58 -2.82
C ALA A 12 -5.25 -4.07 -4.27
N TYR A 13 -4.64 -4.86 -5.16
CA TYR A 13 -4.31 -4.44 -6.53
C TYR A 13 -5.49 -3.84 -7.29
N GLY A 14 -5.26 -2.69 -7.94
CA GLY A 14 -6.27 -2.00 -8.76
C GLY A 14 -7.47 -1.43 -7.99
N ARG A 15 -7.48 -1.55 -6.65
CA ARG A 15 -8.54 -1.04 -5.79
C ARG A 15 -8.02 0.13 -4.95
N ALA A 16 -8.81 1.19 -4.87
CA ALA A 16 -8.56 2.29 -3.95
C ALA A 16 -8.90 1.86 -2.51
N VAL A 17 -7.94 1.99 -1.60
CA VAL A 17 -8.11 1.73 -0.17
C VAL A 17 -7.73 2.96 0.64
N THR A 18 -8.54 3.29 1.65
CA THR A 18 -8.25 4.41 2.56
C THR A 18 -7.11 4.03 3.49
N VAL A 19 -6.07 4.87 3.52
CA VAL A 19 -4.89 4.66 4.40
C VAL A 19 -4.71 5.79 5.42
N ALA A 20 -5.35 6.94 5.18
CA ALA A 20 -5.44 8.07 6.10
C ALA A 20 -6.66 8.94 5.70
N PRO A 21 -7.07 9.93 6.52
CA PRO A 21 -8.11 10.89 6.14
C PRO A 21 -7.78 11.55 4.80
N ASP A 22 -8.73 11.49 3.87
CA ASP A 22 -8.62 12.05 2.51
C ASP A 22 -7.45 11.52 1.66
N VAL A 23 -6.86 10.37 2.03
CA VAL A 23 -5.78 9.73 1.27
C VAL A 23 -6.20 8.31 0.88
N LEU A 24 -6.27 8.08 -0.43
CA LEU A 24 -6.51 6.76 -1.01
C LEU A 24 -5.22 6.21 -1.63
N ARG A 25 -4.96 4.93 -1.41
CA ARG A 25 -3.87 4.19 -2.06
C ARG A 25 -4.45 3.24 -3.10
N ILE A 26 -3.85 3.21 -4.29
CA ILE A 26 -4.02 2.13 -5.28
C ILE A 26 -2.66 1.49 -5.51
N THR A 27 -2.56 0.19 -5.34
CA THR A 27 -1.34 -0.55 -5.70
C THR A 27 -1.47 -1.09 -7.11
N ALA A 28 -0.54 -0.72 -7.99
CA ALA A 28 -0.49 -1.22 -9.36
C ALA A 28 -0.06 -2.71 -9.37
N GLY A 29 -0.61 -3.49 -10.31
CA GLY A 29 -0.29 -4.92 -10.49
C GLY A 29 1.06 -5.16 -11.17
N ASN A 30 2.11 -4.43 -10.77
CA ASN A 30 3.45 -4.47 -11.31
C ASN A 30 4.53 -4.87 -10.27
N PRO A 31 4.41 -6.04 -9.59
CA PRO A 31 5.39 -6.50 -8.61
C PRO A 31 6.75 -6.80 -9.25
N SER A 32 7.83 -6.46 -8.54
CA SER A 32 9.21 -6.72 -8.95
C SER A 32 10.17 -6.52 -7.76
N PRO A 33 11.45 -6.93 -7.86
CA PRO A 33 12.46 -6.61 -6.84
C PRO A 33 12.60 -5.10 -6.56
N PHE A 34 12.23 -4.25 -7.52
CA PHE A 34 12.33 -2.78 -7.39
C PHE A 34 11.01 -2.11 -6.97
N THR A 35 9.89 -2.84 -7.00
CA THR A 35 8.55 -2.31 -6.67
C THR A 35 7.87 -3.05 -5.52
N PHE A 36 8.52 -4.06 -4.95
CA PHE A 36 7.96 -4.94 -3.92
C PHE A 36 6.64 -5.57 -4.42
N HIS A 37 5.53 -5.32 -3.73
CA HIS A 37 4.22 -5.77 -4.21
C HIS A 37 3.72 -4.97 -5.42
N GLY A 38 4.18 -3.75 -5.63
CA GLY A 38 3.77 -2.90 -6.75
C GLY A 38 3.90 -1.42 -6.42
N THR A 39 3.79 -0.57 -7.43
CA THR A 39 3.83 0.88 -7.23
C THR A 39 2.57 1.33 -6.49
N ASN A 40 2.74 2.04 -5.36
CA ASN A 40 1.63 2.70 -4.69
C ASN A 40 1.42 4.09 -5.31
N SER A 41 0.23 4.30 -5.88
CA SER A 41 -0.25 5.61 -6.32
C SER A 41 -1.26 6.15 -5.33
N TYR A 42 -1.26 7.46 -5.13
CA TYR A 42 -2.11 8.13 -4.16
C TYR A 42 -2.98 9.16 -4.85
N LEU A 43 -4.25 9.20 -4.45
CA LEU A 43 -5.21 10.25 -4.76
C LEU A 43 -5.43 11.11 -3.52
#